data_AF-A0A1H2ZI97-F1
#
_entry.id   AF-A0A1H2ZI97-F1
#
_cell.length_a   1.000
_cell.length_b   1.000
_cell.length_c   1.000
_cell.angle_alpha   90.00
_cell.angle_beta   90.00
_cell.angle_gamma   90.00
#
_symmetry.space_group_name_H-M   'P 1'
#
loop_
_entity.id
_entity.type
_entity.pdbx_description
1 polymer ?
#
loop_
_entity_poly.entity_id
_entity_poly.type
_entity_poly.pdbx_seq_one_letter_code
_entity_poly.pdbx_strand_id
1 'polypeptide(L)'
;MSFFRPEAKLALWRWREVMVAGFVLILGLSWISGPGGLLGWLGWVLVAVSAALAIIGIQRGRFRTGAGGPGVVTIDEGQITYLGPLDGGMIAAREIERLALDPTSRPALWVLDQPGQPTLHIPVNAEGAEALFDVFSSLPGLKTEQMLSELNSGTGHPVVIWERTPSRPTHLRLH
;
A
#
# COMPACT_ATOMS: atom_id res chain seq x y z
N MET A 1 8.74 19.37 24.61
CA MET A 1 8.45 17.94 24.88
C MET A 1 6.95 17.71 24.76
N SER A 2 6.49 17.20 23.63
CA SER A 2 5.10 16.76 23.45
C SER A 2 5.14 15.25 23.20
N PHE A 3 4.61 14.47 24.15
CA PHE A 3 4.60 13.00 24.13
C PHE A 3 3.51 12.42 23.20
N PHE A 4 3.03 13.18 22.21
CA PHE A 4 2.14 12.66 21.18
C PHE A 4 2.96 12.39 19.93
N ARG A 5 3.30 11.12 19.68
CA ARG A 5 3.76 10.69 18.34
C ARG A 5 2.71 11.16 17.32
N PRO A 6 3.09 11.90 16.26
CA PRO A 6 2.16 12.39 15.24
C PRO A 6 1.37 11.24 14.58
N GLU A 7 1.96 10.04 14.54
CA GLU A 7 1.33 8.79 14.10
C GLU A 7 0.07 8.42 14.92
N ALA A 8 0.08 8.65 16.25
CA ALA A 8 -1.07 8.35 17.11
C ALA A 8 -2.22 9.34 16.90
N LYS A 9 -1.90 10.61 16.60
CA LYS A 9 -2.91 11.62 16.23
C LYS A 9 -3.57 11.31 14.89
N LEU A 10 -2.77 10.87 13.91
CA LEU A 10 -3.28 10.43 12.61
C LEU A 10 -4.17 9.19 12.74
N ALA A 11 -3.78 8.24 13.60
CA ALA A 11 -4.63 7.09 13.92
C ALA A 11 -5.95 7.52 14.59
N LEU A 12 -5.93 8.39 15.61
CA LEU A 12 -7.18 8.87 16.24
C LEU A 12 -8.08 9.62 15.26
N TRP A 13 -7.51 10.48 14.42
CA TRP A 13 -8.27 11.18 13.38
C TRP A 13 -8.84 10.23 12.33
N ARG A 14 -8.14 9.13 12.04
CA ARG A 14 -8.58 8.08 11.10
C ARG A 14 -9.80 7.30 11.60
N TRP A 15 -9.97 7.15 12.91
CA TRP A 15 -11.07 6.39 13.51
C TRP A 15 -12.18 7.28 14.10
N ARG A 16 -12.09 8.61 13.94
CA ARG A 16 -13.06 9.56 14.49
C ARG A 16 -14.50 9.25 14.05
N GLU A 17 -14.70 8.91 12.78
CA GLU A 17 -16.02 8.58 12.24
C GLU A 17 -16.61 7.33 12.91
N VAL A 18 -15.78 6.31 13.18
CA VAL A 18 -16.16 5.07 13.88
C VAL A 18 -16.47 5.33 15.35
N MET A 19 -15.68 6.20 16.02
CA MET A 19 -15.93 6.57 17.42
C MET A 19 -17.23 7.38 17.57
N VAL A 20 -17.49 8.31 16.66
CA VAL A 20 -18.74 9.09 16.64
C VAL A 20 -19.93 8.16 16.36
N ALA A 21 -19.82 7.26 15.38
CA ALA A 21 -20.85 6.25 15.12
C ALA A 21 -21.11 5.38 16.35
N GLY A 22 -20.06 4.88 17.02
CA GLY A 22 -20.20 4.09 18.26
C GLY A 22 -20.93 4.86 19.36
N PHE A 23 -20.63 6.14 19.55
CA PHE A 23 -21.30 6.98 20.54
C PHE A 23 -22.78 7.20 20.22
N VAL A 24 -23.09 7.44 18.94
CA VAL A 24 -24.48 7.59 18.44
C VAL A 24 -25.27 6.29 18.57
N LEU A 25 -24.63 5.14 18.33
CA LEU A 25 -25.23 3.81 18.53
C LEU A 25 -25.62 3.56 19.99
N ILE A 26 -24.71 3.88 20.92
CA ILE A 26 -24.94 3.73 22.38
C ILE A 26 -26.11 4.62 22.83
N LEU A 27 -26.18 5.86 22.34
CA LEU A 27 -27.30 6.77 22.58
C LEU A 27 -28.62 6.21 22.04
N GLY A 28 -28.62 5.68 20.82
CA GLY A 28 -29.81 5.08 20.21
C GLY A 28 -30.34 3.88 20.99
N LEU A 29 -29.44 2.99 21.41
CA LEU A 29 -29.77 1.82 22.24
C LEU A 29 -30.29 2.20 23.64
N SER A 30 -29.74 3.27 24.22
CA SER A 30 -30.21 3.81 25.50
C SER A 30 -31.65 4.33 25.40
N TRP A 31 -32.01 4.98 24.29
CA TRP A 31 -33.36 5.53 24.08
C TRP A 31 -34.40 4.46 23.74
N ILE A 32 -33.99 3.37 23.09
CA ILE A 32 -34.84 2.19 22.85
C ILE A 32 -35.20 1.49 24.17
N SER A 33 -34.27 1.45 25.13
CA SER A 33 -34.47 0.85 26.45
C SER A 33 -35.20 1.77 27.45
N GLY A 34 -35.49 3.01 27.06
CA GLY A 34 -36.11 4.05 27.88
C GLY A 34 -37.65 3.99 27.93
N PRO A 35 -38.34 5.10 28.28
CA PRO A 35 -39.75 5.10 28.71
C PRO A 35 -40.80 4.74 27.64
N GLY A 36 -40.40 4.29 26.44
CA GLY A 36 -41.30 3.91 25.36
C GLY A 36 -41.97 5.10 24.65
N GLY A 37 -42.53 4.86 23.46
CA GLY A 37 -43.24 5.87 22.65
C GLY A 37 -42.39 6.49 21.52
N LEU A 38 -42.64 7.77 21.19
CA LEU A 38 -42.02 8.48 20.05
C LEU A 38 -40.47 8.49 20.13
N LEU A 39 -39.91 8.53 21.34
CA LEU A 39 -38.47 8.45 21.57
C LEU A 39 -37.86 7.10 21.13
N GLY A 40 -38.61 6.00 21.25
CA GLY A 40 -38.16 4.67 20.81
C GLY A 40 -38.07 4.57 19.27
N TRP A 41 -38.98 5.23 18.55
CA TRP A 41 -38.93 5.29 17.08
C TRP A 41 -37.75 6.13 16.59
N LEU A 42 -37.46 7.26 17.27
CA LEU A 42 -36.24 8.04 17.04
C LEU A 42 -34.97 7.21 17.30
N GLY A 43 -34.97 6.35 18.31
CA GLY A 43 -33.86 5.44 18.61
C GLY A 43 -33.55 4.49 17.45
N TRP A 44 -34.58 3.92 16.81
CA TRP A 44 -34.40 3.07 15.62
C TRP A 44 -33.82 3.83 14.43
N VAL A 45 -34.28 5.05 14.17
CA VAL A 45 -33.71 5.91 13.12
C VAL A 45 -32.24 6.20 13.40
N LEU A 46 -31.91 6.50 14.66
CA LEU A 46 -30.54 6.81 15.08
C LEU A 46 -29.60 5.60 14.91
N VAL A 47 -30.08 4.39 15.24
CA VAL A 47 -29.35 3.13 15.01
C VAL A 47 -29.12 2.90 13.52
N ALA A 48 -30.14 3.09 12.68
CA ALA A 48 -30.01 2.93 11.23
C ALA A 48 -29.00 3.91 10.62
N VAL A 49 -29.04 5.19 11.02
CA VAL A 49 -28.07 6.20 10.60
C VAL A 49 -26.66 5.85 11.07
N SER A 50 -26.51 5.40 12.32
CA SER A 50 -25.22 4.96 12.85
C SER A 50 -24.65 3.76 12.10
N ALA A 51 -25.48 2.78 11.75
CA ALA A 51 -25.06 1.62 10.98
C ALA A 51 -24.61 2.04 9.58
N ALA A 52 -25.35 2.92 8.90
CA ALA A 52 -24.97 3.45 7.60
C ALA A 52 -23.63 4.20 7.66
N LEU A 53 -23.45 5.08 8.65
CA LEU A 53 -22.18 5.79 8.86
C LEU A 53 -21.02 4.85 9.18
N ALA A 54 -21.26 3.79 9.97
CA ALA A 54 -20.25 2.78 10.26
C ALA A 54 -19.85 2.00 9.00
N ILE A 55 -20.81 1.61 8.16
CA ILE A 55 -20.54 0.94 6.87
C ILE A 55 -19.72 1.84 5.95
N ILE A 56 -20.08 3.12 5.83
CA ILE A 56 -19.33 4.10 5.01
C ILE A 56 -17.93 4.31 5.59
N GLY A 57 -17.80 4.45 6.91
CA GLY A 57 -16.51 4.60 7.59
C GLY A 57 -15.63 3.35 7.44
N ILE A 58 -16.21 2.16 7.47
CA ILE A 58 -15.50 0.89 7.21
C ILE A 58 -15.10 0.80 5.74
N GLN A 59 -15.98 1.13 4.79
CA GLN A 59 -15.67 1.12 3.36
C GLN A 59 -14.55 2.13 3.05
N ARG A 60 -14.66 3.37 3.53
CA ARG A 60 -13.68 4.44 3.35
C ARG A 60 -12.38 4.17 4.09
N GLY A 61 -12.47 3.55 5.27
CA GLY A 61 -11.35 3.01 6.00
C GLY A 61 -10.63 1.96 5.17
N ARG A 62 -11.35 1.00 4.57
CA ARG A 62 -10.79 -0.09 3.76
C ARG A 62 -10.09 0.41 2.49
N PHE A 63 -10.56 1.49 1.87
CA PHE A 63 -9.86 2.17 0.77
C PHE A 63 -8.64 2.98 1.24
N ARG A 64 -8.50 3.26 2.54
CA ARG A 64 -7.40 4.05 3.12
C ARG A 64 -6.53 3.27 4.11
N THR A 65 -6.76 1.96 4.25
CA THR A 65 -5.99 1.04 5.09
C THR A 65 -5.64 -0.23 4.31
N GLY A 66 -4.54 -0.14 3.58
CA GLY A 66 -3.80 -1.30 3.10
C GLY A 66 -2.72 -0.85 2.13
N ALA A 67 -1.45 -0.95 2.54
CA ALA A 67 -0.26 -0.85 1.67
C ALA A 67 0.09 0.52 1.04
N GLY A 68 0.10 1.59 1.83
CA GLY A 68 0.64 2.90 1.38
C GLY A 68 1.98 3.22 2.03
N GLY A 69 3.04 2.55 1.57
CA GLY A 69 4.43 2.98 1.74
C GLY A 69 4.66 4.36 1.12
N PRO A 70 5.86 4.94 1.26
CA PRO A 70 6.10 6.27 0.73
C PRO A 70 5.93 6.29 -0.80
N GLY A 71 5.02 7.14 -1.27
CA GLY A 71 4.77 7.39 -2.69
C GLY A 71 3.70 6.52 -3.35
N VAL A 72 3.36 6.90 -4.58
CA VAL A 72 2.34 6.26 -5.41
C VAL A 72 2.96 5.79 -6.71
N VAL A 73 2.60 4.59 -7.14
CA VAL A 73 2.95 4.02 -8.44
C VAL A 73 1.73 4.05 -9.34
N THR A 74 1.88 4.62 -10.53
CA THR A 74 0.86 4.59 -11.58
C THR A 74 1.45 3.97 -12.84
N ILE A 75 0.65 3.14 -13.50
CA ILE A 75 1.06 2.45 -14.73
C ILE A 75 0.09 2.85 -15.84
N ASP A 76 0.61 3.47 -16.90
CA ASP A 76 -0.17 3.89 -18.06
C ASP A 76 0.53 3.44 -19.35
N GLU A 77 -0.16 2.69 -20.21
CA GLU A 77 0.39 2.12 -21.46
C GLU A 77 1.78 1.45 -21.33
N GLY A 78 2.06 0.82 -20.18
CA GLY A 78 3.35 0.17 -19.90
C GLY A 78 4.45 1.13 -19.45
N GLN A 79 4.15 2.40 -19.19
CA GLN A 79 5.00 3.33 -18.48
C GLN A 79 4.73 3.26 -16.98
N ILE A 80 5.74 2.93 -16.21
CA ILE A 80 5.72 2.94 -14.75
C ILE A 80 6.13 4.33 -14.30
N THR A 81 5.29 4.98 -13.51
CA THR A 81 5.57 6.30 -12.91
C THR A 81 5.52 6.14 -11.40
N TYR A 82 6.59 6.53 -10.72
CA TYR A 82 6.64 6.56 -9.25
C TYR A 82 6.77 7.99 -8.77
N LEU A 83 5.84 8.39 -7.91
CA LEU A 83 5.80 9.69 -7.26
C LEU A 83 6.09 9.49 -5.78
N GLY A 84 7.37 9.53 -5.41
CA GLY A 84 7.81 9.49 -4.02
C GLY A 84 7.91 10.88 -3.38
N PRO A 85 8.02 10.92 -2.04
CA PRO A 85 8.09 12.18 -1.29
C PRO A 85 9.43 12.92 -1.40
N LEU A 86 10.51 12.19 -1.75
CA LEU A 86 11.87 12.73 -1.86
C LEU A 86 12.47 12.52 -3.25
N ASP A 87 12.00 11.49 -3.95
CA ASP A 87 12.49 11.09 -5.26
C ASP A 87 11.33 10.50 -6.07
N GLY A 88 11.46 10.50 -7.39
CA GLY A 88 10.43 10.02 -8.30
C GLY A 88 10.95 9.97 -9.72
N GLY A 89 10.25 9.24 -10.57
CA GLY A 89 10.69 9.04 -11.95
C GLY A 89 9.71 8.21 -12.76
N MET A 90 10.02 8.10 -14.05
CA MET A 90 9.19 7.41 -15.02
C MET A 90 10.07 6.49 -15.85
N ILE A 91 9.70 5.22 -15.93
CA ILE A 91 10.43 4.20 -16.67
C ILE A 91 9.46 3.44 -17.55
N ALA A 92 9.81 3.25 -18.82
CA ALA A 92 9.01 2.40 -19.70
C ALA A 92 9.33 0.94 -19.41
N ALA A 93 8.32 0.12 -19.12
CA ALA A 93 8.50 -1.30 -18.81
C ALA A 93 9.28 -2.05 -19.91
N ARG A 94 9.02 -1.68 -21.17
CA ARG A 94 9.69 -2.22 -22.35
C ARG A 94 11.14 -1.78 -22.51
N GLU A 95 11.62 -0.82 -21.72
CA GLU A 95 12.98 -0.27 -21.75
C GLU A 95 13.77 -0.61 -20.48
N ILE A 96 13.14 -1.33 -19.54
CA ILE A 96 13.85 -1.89 -18.37
C ILE A 96 14.98 -2.79 -18.88
N GLU A 97 16.19 -2.53 -18.41
CA GLU A 97 17.36 -3.36 -18.64
C GLU A 97 17.67 -4.26 -17.45
N ARG A 98 17.41 -3.79 -16.23
CA ARG A 98 17.64 -4.55 -15.01
C ARG A 98 16.57 -4.27 -13.96
N LEU A 99 16.13 -5.35 -13.31
CA LEU A 99 15.22 -5.34 -12.18
C LEU A 99 15.90 -6.04 -11.01
N ALA A 100 16.04 -5.32 -9.90
CA ALA A 100 16.57 -5.85 -8.66
C ALA A 100 15.65 -5.54 -7.47
N LEU A 101 15.78 -6.34 -6.43
CA LEU A 101 15.16 -6.11 -5.14
C LEU A 101 16.27 -5.78 -4.14
N ASP A 102 16.17 -4.61 -3.51
CA ASP A 102 17.03 -4.19 -2.43
C ASP A 102 16.29 -4.31 -1.07
N PRO A 103 16.60 -5.35 -0.29
CA PRO A 103 16.01 -5.59 1.03
C PRO A 103 16.75 -4.85 2.16
N THR A 104 17.83 -4.10 1.88
CA THR A 104 18.61 -3.37 2.90
C THR A 104 17.84 -2.18 3.46
N SER A 105 16.93 -1.62 2.65
CA SER A 105 16.02 -0.55 3.05
C SER A 105 14.79 -1.09 3.77
N ARG A 106 14.22 -0.30 4.68
CA ARG A 106 12.93 -0.62 5.34
C ARG A 106 11.93 0.50 5.06
N PRO A 107 10.91 0.27 4.23
CA PRO A 107 10.57 -0.96 3.49
C PRO A 107 11.59 -1.31 2.39
N ALA A 108 11.60 -2.57 1.93
CA ALA A 108 12.43 -2.99 0.80
C ALA A 108 12.09 -2.18 -0.46
N LEU A 109 13.04 -2.04 -1.38
CA LEU A 109 12.91 -1.22 -2.58
C LEU A 109 13.07 -2.10 -3.82
N TRP A 110 12.16 -1.94 -4.78
CA TRP A 110 12.40 -2.31 -6.17
C TRP A 110 13.37 -1.31 -6.79
N VAL A 111 14.35 -1.83 -7.51
CA VAL A 111 15.38 -1.05 -8.19
C VAL A 111 15.25 -1.35 -9.68
N LEU A 112 14.88 -0.34 -10.46
CA LEU A 112 14.66 -0.46 -11.90
C LEU A 112 15.67 0.43 -12.64
N ASP A 113 16.45 -0.19 -13.52
CA ASP A 113 17.42 0.51 -14.37
C ASP A 113 16.90 0.59 -15.81
N GLN A 114 17.00 1.79 -16.39
CA GLN A 114 16.79 2.06 -17.81
C GLN A 114 17.99 2.85 -18.36
N PRO A 115 18.51 2.51 -19.55
CA PRO A 115 19.59 3.26 -20.17
C PRO A 115 19.21 4.72 -20.41
N GLY A 116 20.09 5.64 -19.99
CA GLY A 116 19.90 7.08 -20.16
C GLY A 116 18.99 7.74 -19.11
N GLN A 117 18.45 6.98 -18.16
CA GLN A 117 17.66 7.49 -17.04
C GLN A 117 18.30 7.15 -15.69
N PRO A 118 18.07 7.95 -14.63
CA PRO A 118 18.48 7.58 -13.28
C PRO A 118 17.73 6.33 -12.82
N THR A 119 18.39 5.51 -12.00
CA THR A 119 17.79 4.32 -11.39
C THR A 119 16.58 4.67 -10.55
N LEU A 120 15.45 4.02 -10.81
CA LEU A 120 14.20 4.26 -10.11
C LEU A 120 14.07 3.32 -8.91
N HIS A 121 13.88 3.91 -7.73
CA HIS A 121 13.70 3.18 -6.48
C HIS A 121 12.24 3.25 -6.03
N ILE A 122 11.55 2.12 -5.98
CA ILE A 122 10.14 2.05 -5.63
C ILE A 122 9.96 1.17 -4.39
N PRO A 123 9.44 1.70 -3.27
CA PRO A 123 9.10 0.87 -2.12
C PRO A 123 8.15 -0.28 -2.47
N VAL A 124 8.45 -1.49 -2.00
CA VAL A 124 7.63 -2.69 -2.25
C VAL A 124 6.19 -2.55 -1.74
N ASN A 125 5.98 -1.65 -0.78
CA ASN A 125 4.69 -1.35 -0.20
C ASN A 125 4.12 -0.01 -0.66
N ALA A 126 4.69 0.67 -1.67
CA ALA A 126 4.13 1.91 -2.20
C ALA A 126 2.70 1.68 -2.70
N GLU A 127 1.87 2.73 -2.68
CA GLU A 127 0.49 2.61 -3.14
C GLU A 127 0.46 2.29 -4.64
N GLY A 128 -0.20 1.21 -5.04
CA GLY A 128 -0.22 0.75 -6.44
C GLY A 128 1.00 -0.08 -6.86
N ALA A 129 1.92 -0.39 -5.94
CA ALA A 129 3.06 -1.26 -6.21
C ALA A 129 2.62 -2.69 -6.60
N GLU A 130 1.38 -3.09 -6.27
CA GLU A 130 0.83 -4.38 -6.68
C GLU A 130 0.74 -4.52 -8.22
N ALA A 131 0.48 -3.41 -8.93
CA ALA A 131 0.39 -3.42 -10.38
C ALA A 131 1.75 -3.67 -11.06
N LEU A 132 2.86 -3.45 -10.35
CA LEU A 132 4.21 -3.74 -10.87
C LEU A 132 4.41 -5.24 -11.08
N PHE A 133 3.77 -6.10 -10.28
CA PHE A 133 3.89 -7.55 -10.44
C PHE A 133 3.39 -8.03 -11.81
N ASP A 134 2.28 -7.48 -12.30
CA ASP A 134 1.73 -7.80 -13.62
C ASP A 134 2.70 -7.35 -14.71
N VAL A 135 3.27 -6.15 -14.58
CA VAL A 135 4.27 -5.64 -15.54
C VAL A 135 5.54 -6.50 -15.53
N PHE A 136 6.06 -6.85 -14.36
CA PHE A 136 7.25 -7.69 -14.26
C PHE A 136 7.01 -9.10 -14.80
N SER A 137 5.79 -9.65 -14.64
CA SER A 137 5.42 -10.95 -15.20
C SER A 137 5.42 -10.97 -16.74
N SER A 138 5.26 -9.80 -17.38
CA SER A 138 5.34 -9.65 -18.83
C SER A 138 6.77 -9.59 -19.37
N LEU A 139 7.78 -9.46 -18.50
CA LEU A 139 9.18 -9.42 -18.89
C LEU A 139 9.64 -10.81 -19.38
N PRO A 140 10.32 -10.89 -20.53
CA PRO A 140 10.70 -12.17 -21.12
C PRO A 140 11.69 -12.93 -20.23
N GLY A 141 11.35 -14.16 -19.85
CA GLY A 141 12.23 -15.04 -19.07
C GLY A 141 12.20 -14.82 -17.55
N LEU A 142 11.36 -13.90 -17.04
CA LEU A 142 11.19 -13.70 -15.60
C LEU A 142 10.33 -14.83 -15.00
N LYS A 143 10.81 -15.46 -13.92
CA LYS A 143 10.05 -16.47 -13.17
C LYS A 143 9.38 -15.80 -11.97
N THR A 144 8.07 -15.60 -12.04
CA THR A 144 7.27 -14.96 -10.97
C THR A 144 7.44 -15.66 -9.62
N GLU A 145 7.54 -16.99 -9.62
CA GLU A 145 7.78 -17.80 -8.43
C GLU A 145 9.11 -17.46 -7.74
N GLN A 146 10.17 -17.22 -8.52
CA GLN A 146 11.48 -16.85 -8.01
C GLN A 146 11.44 -15.45 -7.38
N MET A 147 10.79 -14.49 -8.03
CA MET A 147 10.60 -13.14 -7.50
C MET A 147 9.85 -13.15 -6.16
N LEU A 148 8.76 -13.90 -6.05
CA LEU A 148 7.99 -14.03 -4.81
C LEU A 148 8.77 -14.77 -3.73
N SER A 149 9.58 -15.76 -4.11
CA SER A 149 10.48 -16.43 -3.17
C SER A 149 11.51 -15.44 -2.60
N GLU A 150 12.14 -14.60 -3.41
CA GLU A 150 13.13 -13.62 -2.95
C GLU A 150 12.52 -12.54 -2.05
N LEU A 151 11.32 -12.06 -2.38
CA LEU A 151 10.56 -11.14 -1.51
C LEU A 151 10.29 -11.71 -0.12
N ASN A 152 9.95 -13.00 -0.04
CA ASN A 152 9.62 -13.67 1.22
C ASN A 152 10.85 -14.19 1.97
N SER A 153 11.96 -14.43 1.27
CA SER A 153 13.18 -14.99 1.86
C SER A 153 13.88 -14.01 2.80
N GLY A 154 13.63 -12.70 2.66
CA GLY A 154 14.19 -11.68 3.55
C GLY A 154 15.72 -11.66 3.58
N THR A 155 16.36 -12.09 2.49
CA THR A 155 17.82 -12.10 2.34
C THR A 155 18.36 -10.69 2.56
N GLY A 156 19.42 -10.51 3.36
CA GLY A 156 19.92 -9.18 3.73
C GLY A 156 20.72 -8.43 2.65
N HIS A 157 20.68 -8.89 1.39
CA HIS A 157 21.53 -8.36 0.31
C HIS A 157 20.70 -8.08 -0.95
N PRO A 158 21.05 -7.08 -1.76
CA PRO A 158 20.39 -6.80 -3.03
C PRO A 158 20.49 -7.98 -4.00
N VAL A 159 19.35 -8.39 -4.56
CA VAL A 159 19.26 -9.52 -5.51
C VAL A 159 18.76 -9.00 -6.86
N VAL A 160 19.51 -9.30 -7.92
CA VAL A 160 19.05 -9.06 -9.29
C VAL A 160 18.09 -10.17 -9.68
N ILE A 161 16.85 -9.79 -9.98
CA ILE A 161 15.77 -10.73 -10.33
C ILE A 161 15.76 -10.95 -11.84
N TRP A 162 16.06 -9.92 -12.62
CA TRP A 162 16.01 -10.00 -14.07
C TRP A 162 16.94 -8.99 -14.75
N GLU A 163 17.51 -9.39 -15.89
CA GLU A 163 18.28 -8.55 -16.81
C GLU A 163 17.86 -8.86 -18.24
N ARG A 164 17.73 -7.83 -19.10
CA ARG A 164 17.38 -7.98 -20.52
C ARG A 164 18.45 -8.73 -21.29
N THR A 165 19.68 -8.28 -21.11
CA THR A 165 20.87 -8.92 -21.69
C THR A 165 21.69 -9.38 -20.50
N PRO A 166 21.68 -10.68 -20.17
CA PRO A 166 22.44 -11.18 -19.03
C PRO A 166 23.92 -10.91 -19.28
N SER A 167 24.45 -9.90 -18.59
CA SER A 167 25.86 -9.50 -18.70
C SER A 167 26.76 -10.47 -17.93
N ARG A 168 26.16 -11.34 -17.10
CA ARG A 168 26.85 -12.26 -16.21
C ARG A 168 26.27 -13.68 -16.33
N PRO A 169 27.11 -14.73 -16.33
CA PRO A 169 26.61 -16.10 -16.20
C PRO A 169 25.91 -16.24 -14.84
N THR A 170 24.76 -16.92 -14.85
CA THR A 170 23.78 -17.14 -13.76
C THR A 170 24.36 -17.73 -12.45
N HIS A 171 25.68 -17.97 -12.37
CA HIS A 171 26.35 -18.71 -11.30
C HIS A 171 27.14 -17.86 -10.29
N LEU A 172 27.29 -16.55 -10.48
CA LEU A 172 28.04 -15.71 -9.54
C LEU A 172 27.11 -15.08 -8.49
N ARG A 173 26.68 -15.93 -7.54
CA ARG A 173 26.25 -15.47 -6.21
C ARG A 173 27.47 -14.86 -5.52
N LEU A 174 27.45 -13.56 -5.26
CA LEU A 174 28.46 -12.96 -4.37
C LEU A 174 28.04 -13.29 -2.94
N HIS A 175 28.90 -14.08 -2.30
CA HIS A 175 28.87 -14.43 -0.87
C HIS A 175 29.32 -13.25 -0.01
#